data_AF-A0A523ZAC5-F1
#
_entry.id   AF-A0A523ZAC5-F1
#
_cell.length_a   1.000
_cell.length_b   1.000
_cell.length_c   1.000
_cell.angle_alpha   90.00
_cell.angle_beta   90.00
_cell.angle_gamma   90.00
#
_symmetry.space_group_name_H-M   'P 1'
#
loop_
_entity.id
_entity.type
_entity.pdbx_description
1 polymer ?
#
loop_
_entity_poly.entity_id
_entity_poly.type
_entity_poly.pdbx_seq_one_letter_code
_entity_poly.pdbx_strand_id
1 'polypeptide(L)' 'MIRDTYGGSALVSRIKALPDPYRGNAIAWLQHCTQAPMEDLESDINSFLETLNPSVRAKFVFQTGKLLEIAVQYFGNS' A
#
# COMPACT_ATOMS: atom_id res chain seq x y z
N MET A 1 -1.30 0.29 -19.35
CA MET A 1 -2.26 1.02 -18.50
C MET A 1 -2.80 0.01 -17.49
N ILE A 2 -2.18 -0.09 -16.32
CA ILE A 2 -2.62 -1.00 -15.26
C ILE A 2 -3.93 -0.41 -14.71
N ARG A 3 -5.04 -1.12 -14.91
CA ARG A 3 -6.33 -0.72 -14.32
C ARG A 3 -6.26 -1.03 -12.83
N ASP A 4 -6.64 -0.07 -11.99
CA ASP A 4 -6.80 -0.27 -10.54
C ASP A 4 -7.94 -1.26 -10.27
N THR A 5 -7.63 -2.54 -10.42
CA THR A 5 -8.62 -3.62 -10.41
C THR A 5 -8.82 -4.17 -9.00
N TYR A 6 -7.91 -3.82 -8.08
CA TYR A 6 -7.75 -4.50 -6.80
C TYR A 6 -7.65 -3.56 -5.60
N GLY A 7 -7.73 -2.24 -5.78
CA GLY A 7 -7.62 -1.24 -4.71
C GLY A 7 -6.17 -0.92 -4.32
N GLY A 8 -5.20 -1.34 -5.16
CA GLY A 8 -3.79 -1.04 -4.98
C GLY A 8 -3.50 0.46 -5.11
N SER A 9 -4.19 1.16 -6.02
CA SER A 9 -3.97 2.60 -6.24
C SER A 9 -4.22 3.42 -4.97
N ALA A 10 -5.21 3.03 -4.18
CA ALA A 10 -5.60 3.70 -2.95
C ALA A 10 -4.53 3.52 -1.85
N LEU A 11 -3.81 2.40 -1.84
CA LEU A 11 -2.68 2.18 -0.94
C LEU A 11 -1.45 2.98 -1.41
N VAL A 12 -1.14 2.90 -2.71
CA VAL A 12 -0.02 3.63 -3.33
C VAL A 12 -0.14 5.13 -3.09
N SER A 13 -1.33 5.70 -3.31
CA SER A 13 -1.57 7.13 -3.12
C SER A 13 -1.29 7.58 -1.68
N ARG A 14 -1.74 6.82 -0.68
CA ARG A 14 -1.50 7.13 0.74
C ARG A 14 -0.01 6.99 1.10
N ILE A 15 0.69 5.97 0.59
CA ILE A 15 2.14 5.83 0.81
C ILE A 15 2.89 7.02 0.20
N LYS A 16 2.54 7.43 -1.02
CA LYS A 16 3.15 8.59 -1.69
C LYS A 16 2.87 9.92 -0.97
N ALA A 17 1.75 10.03 -0.26
CA ALA A 17 1.39 11.21 0.53
C ALA A 17 2.21 11.37 1.83
N LEU A 18 2.90 10.31 2.28
CA LEU A 18 3.82 10.41 3.40
C LEU A 18 5.12 11.10 2.95
N PRO A 19 5.71 12.00 3.74
CA PRO A 19 7.06 12.48 3.55
C PRO A 19 8.08 11.43 4.01
N ASP A 20 9.33 11.59 3.59
CA ASP A 20 10.43 10.83 4.18
C ASP A 20 10.71 11.32 5.61
N PRO A 21 11.08 10.42 6.54
CA PRO A 21 11.40 8.99 6.34
C PRO A 21 10.18 8.05 6.40
N TYR A 22 8.98 8.56 6.69
CA TYR A 22 7.78 7.74 6.93
C TYR A 22 7.33 6.97 5.70
N ARG A 23 7.50 7.54 4.50
CA ARG A 23 7.28 6.83 3.24
C ARG A 23 8.18 5.60 3.11
N GLY A 24 9.49 5.77 3.31
CA GLY A 24 10.44 4.65 3.30
C GLY A 24 10.09 3.57 4.33
N ASN A 25 9.70 3.97 5.54
CA ASN A 25 9.26 3.05 6.59
C ASN A 25 7.98 2.28 6.19
N ALA A 26 7.02 2.95 5.56
CA ALA A 26 5.79 2.31 5.08
C ALA A 26 6.08 1.29 3.95
N ILE A 27 7.00 1.61 3.04
CA ILE A 27 7.45 0.68 1.98
C ILE A 27 8.15 -0.53 2.59
N ALA A 28 9.10 -0.34 3.50
CA ALA A 28 9.82 -1.43 4.17
C ALA A 28 8.89 -2.33 4.99
N TRP A 29 7.93 -1.73 5.69
CA TRP A 29 6.87 -2.46 6.39
C TRP A 29 6.04 -3.31 5.42
N LEU A 30 5.64 -2.74 4.28
CA LEU A 30 4.84 -3.46 3.30
C LEU A 30 5.62 -4.61 2.66
N GLN A 31 6.91 -4.41 2.35
CA GLN A 31 7.80 -5.50 1.90
C GLN A 31 7.82 -6.65 2.91
N HIS A 32 7.96 -6.34 4.21
CA HIS A 32 7.96 -7.35 5.25
C HIS A 32 6.61 -8.07 5.39
N CYS A 33 5.49 -7.35 5.30
CA CYS A 33 4.16 -7.96 5.40
C CYS A 33 3.81 -8.85 4.20
N THR A 34 4.22 -8.45 3.00
CA THR A 34 3.89 -9.15 1.74
C THR A 34 4.91 -10.21 1.37
N GLN A 35 6.11 -10.18 1.97
CA GLN A 35 7.27 -10.98 1.57
C GLN A 35 7.59 -10.82 0.06
N ALA A 36 7.32 -9.62 -0.47
CA ALA A 36 7.51 -9.26 -1.87
C ALA A 36 8.34 -7.98 -1.99
N PRO A 37 9.09 -7.80 -3.10
CA PRO A 37 9.72 -6.52 -3.40
C PRO A 37 8.67 -5.41 -3.52
N MET A 38 9.09 -4.16 -3.27
CA MET A 38 8.27 -2.95 -3.42
C MET A 38 9.12 -1.86 -4.06
N GLU A 39 9.79 -2.21 -5.15
CA GLU A 39 10.66 -1.31 -5.91
C GLU A 39 9.82 -0.47 -6.89
N ASP A 40 8.88 -1.13 -7.58
CA ASP A 40 7.79 -0.47 -8.29
C ASP A 40 6.51 -0.65 -7.48
N LEU A 41 6.30 0.29 -6.54
CA LEU A 41 5.20 0.22 -5.57
C LEU A 41 3.83 -0.05 -6.20
N GLU A 42 3.56 0.48 -7.39
CA GLU A 42 2.24 0.32 -8.02
C GLU A 42 2.10 -1.05 -8.68
N SER A 43 3.12 -1.49 -9.41
CA SER A 43 3.13 -2.83 -10.00
C SER A 43 3.16 -3.91 -8.92
N ASP A 44 4.05 -3.79 -7.95
CA ASP A 44 4.32 -4.80 -6.92
C ASP A 44 3.12 -5.00 -5.99
N ILE A 45 2.45 -3.92 -5.57
CA ILE A 45 1.21 -4.03 -4.78
C ILE A 45 0.13 -4.73 -5.59
N ASN A 46 -0.07 -4.37 -6.86
CA ASN A 46 -1.12 -5.01 -7.65
C ASN A 46 -0.83 -6.49 -7.89
N SER A 47 0.41 -6.86 -8.22
CA SER A 47 0.83 -8.26 -8.34
C SER A 47 0.62 -9.03 -7.04
N PHE A 48 0.97 -8.46 -5.88
CA PHE A 48 0.69 -9.09 -4.59
C PHE A 48 -0.82 -9.32 -4.39
N LEU A 49 -1.65 -8.29 -4.60
CA LEU A 49 -3.10 -8.37 -4.41
C LEU A 49 -3.76 -9.38 -5.37
N GLU A 50 -3.23 -9.55 -6.59
CA GLU A 50 -3.69 -10.56 -7.54
C GLU A 50 -3.51 -11.99 -7.02
N THR A 51 -2.46 -12.27 -6.24
CA THR A 51 -2.22 -13.60 -5.66
C THR A 51 -3.17 -13.95 -4.52
N LEU A 52 -3.81 -12.95 -3.89
CA LEU A 52 -4.65 -13.15 -2.73
C LEU A 52 -6.06 -13.64 -3.12
N ASN A 53 -6.62 -14.51 -2.28
CA ASN A 53 -8.05 -14.82 -2.33
C ASN A 53 -8.89 -13.51 -2.26
N PRO A 54 -9.97 -13.35 -3.04
CA PRO A 54 -10.74 -12.11 -3.09
C PRO A 54 -11.19 -11.57 -1.72
N SER A 55 -11.57 -12.45 -0.78
CA SER A 55 -12.00 -12.06 0.57
C SER A 55 -10.83 -11.52 1.42
N VAL A 56 -9.67 -12.16 1.32
CA VAL A 56 -8.43 -11.75 2.00
C VAL A 56 -7.91 -10.46 1.40
N ARG A 57 -7.92 -10.33 0.07
CA ARG A 57 -7.57 -9.10 -0.66
C ARG A 57 -8.38 -7.91 -0.18
N ALA A 58 -9.70 -8.03 -0.16
CA ALA A 58 -10.58 -6.94 0.28
C ALA A 58 -10.28 -6.52 1.72
N LYS A 59 -10.07 -7.50 2.62
CA LYS A 59 -9.71 -7.23 4.01
C LYS A 59 -8.33 -6.58 4.15
N PHE A 60 -7.34 -7.05 3.38
CA PHE A 60 -6.00 -6.46 3.35
C PHE A 60 -6.06 -4.99 2.91
N VAL A 61 -6.68 -4.71 1.77
CA VAL A 61 -6.81 -3.34 1.23
C VAL A 61 -7.50 -2.42 2.24
N PHE A 62 -8.59 -2.88 2.86
CA PHE A 62 -9.31 -2.08 3.84
C PHE A 62 -8.48 -1.78 5.10
N GLN A 63 -7.85 -2.79 5.69
CA GLN A 63 -7.09 -2.63 6.95
C GLN A 63 -5.80 -1.83 6.73
N THR A 64 -5.04 -2.17 5.68
CA THR A 64 -3.83 -1.44 5.27
C THR A 64 -4.18 -0.01 4.91
N GLY A 65 -5.28 0.20 4.18
CA GLY A 65 -5.77 1.54 3.81
C GLY A 65 -6.06 2.40 5.04
N LYS A 66 -6.76 1.86 6.05
CA LYS A 66 -7.02 2.57 7.31
C LYS A 66 -5.75 2.91 8.08
N LEU A 67 -4.80 1.98 8.17
CA LEU A 67 -3.53 2.24 8.84
C LEU A 67 -2.75 3.37 8.15
N LEU A 68 -2.68 3.34 6.81
CA LEU A 68 -2.00 4.36 6.04
C LEU A 68 -2.73 5.70 6.10
N GLU A 69 -4.06 5.72 6.17
CA GLU A 69 -4.85 6.94 6.36
C GLU A 69 -4.52 7.61 7.70
N ILE A 70 -4.43 6.83 8.77
CA ILE A 70 -3.98 7.32 10.08
C ILE A 70 -2.54 7.83 9.98
N ALA A 71 -1.64 7.10 9.33
CA ALA A 71 -0.26 7.53 9.15
C ALA A 71 -0.17 8.87 8.41
N VAL A 72 -0.95 9.05 7.34
CA VAL A 72 -1.01 10.32 6.59
C VAL A 72 -1.59 11.43 7.47
N GLN A 73 -2.60 11.16 8.29
CA GLN A 73 -3.17 12.17 9.19
C GLN A 73 -2.14 12.72 10.19
N TYR A 74 -1.25 11.87 10.71
CA TYR A 74 -0.27 12.28 11.73
C TYR A 74 1.09 12.71 11.17
N PHE A 75 1.49 12.15 10.03
CA PHE A 75 2.84 12.30 9.49
C PHE A 75 2.87 12.83 8.06
N GLY A 76 1.72 12.92 7.39
CA GLY A 76 1.60 13.47 6.04
C GLY A 76 1.90 14.97 6.00
N ASN A 77 2.16 15.48 4.80
CA ASN A 77 2.28 16.93 4.60
C ASN A 77 0.90 17.56 4.73
N SER A 78 0.74 18.47 5.71
CA SER A 78 -0.44 19.32 5.88
C SER A 78 -0.78 20.14 4.64
#